data_AF-A0A2I0TB46-F1
#
_entry.id   AF-A0A2I0TB46-F1
#
_cell.length_a   1.000
_cell.length_b   1.000
_cell.length_c   1.000
_cell.angle_alpha   90.00
_cell.angle_beta   90.00
_cell.angle_gamma   90.00
#
_symmetry.space_group_name_H-M   'P 1'
#
loop_
_entity.id
_entity.type
_entity.pdbx_description
1 polymer ?
#
loop_
_entity_poly.entity_id
_entity_poly.type
_entity_poly.pdbx_seq_one_letter_code
_entity_poly.pdbx_strand_id
1 'polypeptide(L)'
;MRIFVYGEESRASAALNCLKRFHEMKKRGPKPYSLHLDHIIQKAISTHQKRDRYRMQKDIFILKDTEEALVMNLRDSQVLNHKENLEWNWNLIGTILKWPNVNLRNYKDEQLHRFVRRLLYFYKPSSKLYANLDLDYTKAKQLTVVGCQFTEFLLESEEDGQGYLEDLVKDIVNWLNSSSGMKPERSLQNNGLLNTLSQHYFLFFGTLSCYPHGVKMLEKCNVFQCLLNLCSLKNQDHLLKLTVSSLDYSRDGLARVILSKILTAATDVSGHPKSMVKA
;
A
#
# COMPACT_ATOMS: atom_id res chain seq x y z
N MET A 1 13.29 8.72 60.29
CA MET A 1 13.93 7.58 59.58
C MET A 1 12.94 6.59 58.93
N ARG A 2 11.65 6.93 58.70
CA ARG A 2 10.67 6.04 58.04
C ARG A 2 10.22 6.49 56.64
N ILE A 3 10.66 7.66 56.16
CA ILE A 3 10.29 8.19 54.84
C ILE A 3 11.19 7.64 53.72
N PHE A 4 12.39 7.14 54.05
CA PHE A 4 13.36 6.64 53.06
C PHE A 4 13.08 5.21 52.56
N VAL A 5 12.38 4.37 53.33
CA VAL A 5 12.19 2.94 52.99
C VAL A 5 11.07 2.72 51.96
N TYR A 6 10.01 3.54 51.98
CA TYR A 6 8.93 3.46 50.97
C TYR A 6 9.35 3.91 49.57
N GLY A 7 10.38 4.75 49.47
CA GLY A 7 10.93 5.21 48.18
C GLY A 7 11.71 4.12 47.45
N GLU A 8 12.38 3.23 48.17
CA GLU A 8 13.23 2.19 47.57
C GLU A 8 12.45 0.97 47.09
N GLU A 9 11.43 0.51 47.83
CA GLU A 9 10.51 -0.55 47.35
C GLU A 9 9.72 -0.11 46.10
N SER A 10 9.31 1.16 46.06
CA SER A 10 8.64 1.75 44.90
C SER A 10 9.58 1.81 43.68
N ARG A 11 10.86 2.15 43.89
CA ARG A 11 11.88 2.17 42.83
C ARG A 11 12.26 0.78 42.34
N ALA A 12 12.39 -0.20 43.23
CA ALA A 12 12.68 -1.59 42.88
C ALA A 12 11.53 -2.22 42.08
N SER A 13 10.28 -1.98 42.49
CA SER A 13 9.09 -2.42 41.75
C SER A 13 9.00 -1.74 40.37
N ALA A 14 9.27 -0.44 40.28
CA ALA A 14 9.34 0.27 39.01
C ALA A 14 10.45 -0.31 38.10
N ALA A 15 11.63 -0.62 38.65
CA ALA A 15 12.72 -1.24 37.90
C ALA A 15 12.34 -2.63 37.37
N LEU A 16 11.67 -3.46 38.17
CA LEU A 16 11.15 -4.76 37.73
C LEU A 16 10.12 -4.62 36.60
N ASN A 17 9.21 -3.64 36.69
CA ASN A 17 8.26 -3.35 35.62
C ASN A 17 8.95 -2.88 34.33
N CYS A 18 9.99 -2.05 34.45
CA CYS A 18 10.82 -1.64 33.32
C CYS A 18 11.54 -2.82 32.68
N LEU A 19 12.12 -3.72 33.48
CA LEU A 19 12.78 -4.94 32.99
C LEU A 19 11.79 -5.88 32.30
N LYS A 20 10.59 -6.06 32.86
CA LYS A 20 9.52 -6.84 32.22
C LYS A 20 9.11 -6.25 30.88
N ARG A 21 8.89 -4.93 30.81
CA ARG A 21 8.56 -4.22 29.56
C ARG A 21 9.69 -4.30 28.54
N PHE A 22 10.95 -4.21 28.98
CA PHE A 22 12.12 -4.35 28.13
C PHE A 22 12.25 -5.77 27.57
N HIS A 23 12.05 -6.79 28.41
CA HIS A 23 12.04 -8.19 27.99
C HIS A 23 10.92 -8.46 26.97
N GLU A 24 9.70 -7.96 27.22
CA GLU A 24 8.60 -8.05 26.25
C GLU A 24 8.92 -7.36 24.93
N MET A 25 9.56 -6.19 24.98
CA MET A 25 10.02 -5.46 23.78
C MET A 25 11.07 -6.27 23.00
N LYS A 26 12.05 -6.88 23.69
CA LYS A 26 13.07 -7.74 23.07
C LYS A 26 12.44 -9.01 22.45
N LYS A 27 11.46 -9.62 23.10
CA LYS A 27 10.75 -10.80 22.59
C LYS A 27 9.95 -10.52 21.32
N ARG A 28 9.36 -9.33 21.18
CA ARG A 28 8.57 -8.92 20.00
C ARG A 28 9.44 -8.74 18.75
N GLY A 29 10.74 -8.50 18.91
CA GLY A 29 11.66 -8.25 17.80
C GLY A 29 11.43 -6.91 17.08
N PRO A 30 12.32 -6.56 16.14
CA PRO A 30 12.16 -5.35 15.34
C PRO A 30 10.95 -5.45 14.41
N LYS A 31 10.24 -4.33 14.23
CA LYS A 31 9.14 -4.21 13.27
C LYS A 31 9.57 -3.39 12.05
N PRO A 32 9.05 -3.70 10.85
CA PRO A 32 9.34 -2.92 9.66
C PRO A 32 8.84 -1.48 9.82
N TYR A 33 9.73 -0.52 9.55
CA TYR A 33 9.39 0.89 9.62
C TYR A 33 8.70 1.37 8.33
N SER A 34 9.32 1.08 7.17
CA SER A 34 8.81 1.50 5.86
C SER A 34 7.66 0.61 5.37
N LEU A 35 6.73 1.23 4.63
CA LEU A 35 5.60 0.51 4.03
C LEU A 35 6.03 -0.49 2.96
N HIS A 36 7.07 -0.18 2.19
CA HIS A 36 7.63 -1.09 1.18
C HIS A 36 8.17 -2.37 1.82
N LEU A 37 8.95 -2.23 2.91
CA LEU A 37 9.55 -3.38 3.58
C LEU A 37 8.50 -4.20 4.34
N ASP A 38 7.52 -3.55 4.99
CA ASP A 38 6.38 -4.24 5.58
C ASP A 38 5.61 -5.04 4.52
N HIS A 39 5.32 -4.44 3.36
CA HIS A 39 4.64 -5.12 2.25
C HIS A 39 5.41 -6.38 1.78
N ILE A 40 6.73 -6.26 1.57
CA ILE A 40 7.59 -7.39 1.18
C ILE A 40 7.55 -8.51 2.24
N ILE A 41 7.71 -8.17 3.52
CA ILE A 41 7.71 -9.16 4.61
C ILE A 41 6.35 -9.86 4.70
N GLN A 42 5.24 -9.12 4.70
CA GLN A 42 3.91 -9.69 4.78
C GLN A 42 3.64 -10.64 3.60
N LYS A 43 4.07 -10.28 2.39
CA LYS A 43 3.86 -11.13 1.22
C LYS A 43 4.73 -12.38 1.24
N ALA A 44 5.98 -12.27 1.69
CA ALA A 44 6.85 -13.42 1.89
C ALA A 44 6.21 -14.42 2.89
N ILE A 45 5.76 -13.93 4.04
CA ILE A 45 5.06 -14.76 5.05
C ILE A 45 3.81 -15.40 4.47
N SER A 46 2.96 -14.66 3.77
CA SER A 46 1.74 -15.21 3.15
C SER A 46 2.05 -16.30 2.13
N THR A 47 3.13 -16.15 1.36
CA THR A 47 3.55 -17.14 0.35
C THR A 47 4.03 -18.41 1.01
N HIS A 48 4.81 -18.31 2.10
CA HIS A 48 5.21 -19.47 2.90
C HIS A 48 4.00 -20.17 3.53
N GLN A 49 3.09 -19.43 4.15
CA GLN A 49 1.89 -20.01 4.77
C GLN A 49 0.95 -20.68 3.76
N LYS A 50 0.81 -20.14 2.54
CA LYS A 50 -0.02 -20.76 1.48
C LYS A 50 0.57 -22.08 1.00
N ARG A 51 1.91 -22.23 0.96
CA ARG A 51 2.58 -23.50 0.65
C ARG A 51 2.30 -24.57 1.71
N ASP A 52 2.18 -24.18 2.99
CA ASP A 52 1.87 -25.09 4.09
C ASP A 52 0.37 -25.39 4.26
N ARG A 53 -0.53 -24.59 3.65
CA ARG A 53 -1.99 -24.64 3.86
C ARG A 53 -2.81 -25.44 2.84
N TYR A 54 -2.21 -26.25 1.97
CA TYR A 54 -2.93 -27.18 1.07
C TYR A 54 -3.73 -28.30 1.79
N ARG A 55 -4.12 -28.13 3.07
CA ARG A 55 -4.78 -29.18 3.87
C ARG A 55 -6.02 -28.78 4.66
N MET A 56 -6.48 -27.53 4.69
CA MET A 56 -7.68 -27.17 5.44
C MET A 56 -8.51 -26.13 4.69
N GLN A 57 -9.58 -26.62 4.05
CA GLN A 57 -10.67 -25.85 3.47
C GLN A 57 -11.51 -25.28 4.63
N LYS A 58 -11.73 -23.96 4.65
CA LYS A 58 -12.52 -23.29 5.69
C LYS A 58 -13.95 -23.17 5.20
N ASP A 59 -14.82 -24.02 5.71
CA ASP A 59 -16.26 -23.75 5.76
C ASP A 59 -16.50 -22.73 6.88
N ILE A 60 -17.17 -21.62 6.56
CA ILE A 60 -17.70 -20.71 7.58
C ILE A 60 -19.12 -20.33 7.19
N PHE A 61 -20.05 -20.74 8.06
CA PHE A 61 -21.42 -20.25 8.17
C PHE A 61 -21.40 -18.73 8.34
N ILE A 62 -22.11 -17.98 7.50
CA ILE A 62 -22.20 -16.51 7.62
C ILE A 62 -23.64 -16.15 7.97
N LEU A 63 -23.77 -15.53 9.14
CA LEU A 63 -25.01 -15.07 9.75
C LEU A 63 -25.54 -13.82 9.03
N LYS A 64 -26.87 -13.72 8.95
CA LYS A 64 -27.62 -12.58 8.38
C LYS A 64 -27.28 -11.22 9.02
N ASP A 65 -26.79 -11.22 10.27
CA ASP A 65 -26.35 -10.04 11.02
C ASP A 65 -25.18 -9.28 10.38
N THR A 66 -24.46 -9.88 9.42
CA THR A 66 -23.31 -9.24 8.78
C THR A 66 -23.68 -8.14 7.80
N GLU A 67 -24.87 -8.18 7.20
CA GLU A 67 -25.29 -7.21 6.20
C GLU A 67 -25.71 -5.88 6.83
N GLU A 68 -26.51 -5.93 7.89
CA GLU A 68 -26.91 -4.73 8.64
C GLU A 68 -25.69 -4.03 9.26
N ALA A 69 -24.73 -4.80 9.78
CA ALA A 69 -23.47 -4.29 10.29
C ALA A 69 -22.65 -3.58 9.19
N LEU A 70 -22.65 -4.10 7.95
CA LEU A 70 -21.98 -3.47 6.82
C LEU A 70 -22.61 -2.12 6.48
N VAL A 71 -23.94 -2.05 6.39
CA VAL A 71 -24.68 -0.81 6.12
C VAL A 71 -24.41 0.23 7.21
N MET A 72 -24.42 -0.19 8.48
CA MET A 72 -24.10 0.69 9.60
C MET A 72 -22.67 1.23 9.49
N ASN A 73 -21.70 0.36 9.20
CA ASN A 73 -20.31 0.77 8.98
C ASN A 73 -20.15 1.72 7.79
N LEU A 74 -20.86 1.48 6.68
CA LEU A 74 -20.85 2.37 5.50
C LEU A 74 -21.36 3.77 5.85
N ARG A 75 -22.45 3.86 6.62
CA ARG A 75 -22.99 5.13 7.10
C ARG A 75 -22.02 5.84 8.05
N ASP A 76 -21.51 5.10 9.03
CA ASP A 76 -20.67 5.64 10.10
C ASP A 76 -19.24 5.95 9.60
N SER A 77 -18.85 5.43 8.43
CA SER A 77 -17.61 5.79 7.73
C SER A 77 -17.56 7.27 7.32
N GLN A 78 -18.72 7.93 7.25
CA GLN A 78 -18.93 9.30 6.76
C GLN A 78 -18.59 9.55 5.28
N VAL A 79 -18.11 8.55 4.55
CA VAL A 79 -17.75 8.66 3.13
C VAL A 79 -18.93 9.10 2.28
N LEU A 80 -20.13 8.61 2.59
CA LEU A 80 -21.36 8.92 1.85
C LEU A 80 -22.02 10.23 2.31
N ASN A 81 -21.70 10.69 3.52
CA ASN A 81 -22.40 11.81 4.17
C ASN A 81 -21.87 13.16 3.70
N HIS A 82 -20.54 13.35 3.65
CA HIS A 82 -19.92 14.60 3.21
C HIS A 82 -18.69 14.35 2.32
N LYS A 83 -18.20 15.41 1.65
CA LYS A 83 -17.09 15.34 0.69
C LYS A 83 -15.71 15.60 1.30
N GLU A 84 -15.65 15.98 2.57
CA GLU A 84 -14.40 16.31 3.26
C GLU A 84 -13.59 15.04 3.54
N ASN A 85 -12.69 14.67 2.62
CA ASN A 85 -12.06 13.36 2.58
C ASN A 85 -11.21 13.03 3.82
N LEU A 86 -10.59 14.04 4.43
CA LEU A 86 -9.67 13.86 5.56
C LEU A 86 -10.39 13.60 6.88
N GLU A 87 -11.67 13.96 6.97
CA GLU A 87 -12.53 13.75 8.14
C GLU A 87 -13.24 12.39 8.14
N TRP A 88 -13.21 11.66 7.02
CA TRP A 88 -13.77 10.31 6.95
C TRP A 88 -13.15 9.38 7.99
N ASN A 89 -13.92 8.39 8.43
CA ASN A 89 -13.44 7.39 9.38
C ASN A 89 -12.64 6.30 8.66
N TRP A 90 -11.35 6.57 8.45
CA TRP A 90 -10.41 5.67 7.76
C TRP A 90 -10.22 4.30 8.43
N ASN A 91 -10.50 4.17 9.73
CA ASN A 91 -10.53 2.86 10.39
C ASN A 91 -11.69 2.02 9.89
N LEU A 92 -12.90 2.59 9.84
CA LEU A 92 -14.09 1.89 9.32
C LEU A 92 -13.95 1.59 7.83
N ILE A 93 -13.38 2.51 7.04
CA ILE A 93 -13.09 2.26 5.62
C ILE A 93 -12.21 1.01 5.46
N GLY A 94 -11.09 0.92 6.20
CA GLY A 94 -10.23 -0.26 6.17
C GLY A 94 -10.95 -1.55 6.60
N THR A 95 -11.83 -1.46 7.60
CA THR A 95 -12.64 -2.59 8.07
C THR A 95 -13.63 -3.07 7.00
N ILE A 96 -14.31 -2.14 6.31
CA ILE A 96 -15.26 -2.45 5.23
C ILE A 96 -14.56 -3.12 4.05
N LEU A 97 -13.40 -2.59 3.63
CA LEU A 97 -12.63 -3.13 2.50
C LEU A 97 -12.07 -4.54 2.77
N LYS A 98 -11.88 -4.90 4.04
CA LYS A 98 -11.45 -6.23 4.48
C LYS A 98 -12.59 -7.13 4.94
N TRP A 99 -13.83 -6.68 4.81
CA TRP A 99 -14.95 -7.40 5.36
C TRP A 99 -15.13 -8.74 4.63
N PRO A 100 -15.24 -9.88 5.33
CA PRO A 100 -15.34 -11.18 4.68
C PRO A 100 -16.54 -11.25 3.74
N ASN A 101 -16.32 -11.74 2.51
CA ASN A 101 -17.36 -11.99 1.48
C ASN A 101 -18.09 -10.74 0.96
N VAL A 102 -17.63 -9.55 1.33
CA VAL A 102 -18.05 -8.30 0.69
C VAL A 102 -17.17 -8.10 -0.54
N ASN A 103 -17.81 -8.13 -1.70
CA ASN A 103 -17.24 -7.72 -2.97
C ASN A 103 -18.36 -7.06 -3.80
N LEU A 104 -18.01 -6.32 -4.84
CA LEU A 104 -19.01 -5.62 -5.65
C LEU A 104 -20.00 -6.56 -6.37
N ARG A 105 -19.60 -7.82 -6.57
CA ARG A 105 -20.41 -8.85 -7.23
C ARG A 105 -21.59 -9.33 -6.37
N ASN A 106 -21.35 -9.53 -5.08
CA ASN A 106 -22.35 -10.04 -4.14
C ASN A 106 -23.28 -8.94 -3.63
N TYR A 107 -22.81 -7.69 -3.62
CA TYR A 107 -23.51 -6.57 -3.02
C TYR A 107 -23.94 -5.57 -4.10
N LYS A 108 -25.12 -5.79 -4.69
CA LYS A 108 -25.72 -4.93 -5.73
C LYS A 108 -26.20 -3.55 -5.23
N ASP A 109 -25.80 -3.16 -4.03
CA ASP A 109 -26.23 -1.91 -3.42
C ASP A 109 -25.55 -0.72 -4.11
N GLU A 110 -26.35 0.25 -4.52
CA GLU A 110 -25.89 1.52 -5.06
C GLU A 110 -25.01 2.28 -4.06
N GLN A 111 -25.23 2.09 -2.75
CA GLN A 111 -24.43 2.73 -1.71
C GLN A 111 -22.97 2.27 -1.74
N LEU A 112 -22.71 0.96 -1.90
CA LEU A 112 -21.35 0.44 -1.97
C LEU A 112 -20.64 0.92 -3.24
N HIS A 113 -21.32 0.92 -4.40
CA HIS A 113 -20.76 1.49 -5.63
C HIS A 113 -20.49 3.00 -5.50
N ARG A 114 -21.34 3.75 -4.78
CA ARG A 114 -21.11 5.18 -4.51
C ARG A 114 -19.93 5.39 -3.57
N PHE A 115 -19.78 4.55 -2.56
CA PHE A 115 -18.65 4.52 -1.64
C PHE A 115 -17.34 4.28 -2.39
N VAL A 116 -17.29 3.23 -3.23
CA VAL A 116 -16.14 2.91 -4.08
C VAL A 116 -15.79 4.06 -5.02
N ARG A 117 -16.78 4.69 -5.67
CA ARG A 117 -16.51 5.84 -6.56
C ARG A 117 -15.93 7.04 -5.82
N ARG A 118 -16.35 7.30 -4.57
CA ARG A 118 -15.79 8.39 -3.74
C ARG A 118 -14.34 8.08 -3.33
N LEU A 119 -14.04 6.84 -2.94
CA LEU A 119 -12.66 6.41 -2.67
C LEU A 119 -11.78 6.47 -3.91
N LEU A 120 -12.30 5.99 -5.04
CA LEU A 120 -11.61 6.04 -6.33
C LEU A 120 -11.21 7.47 -6.68
N TYR A 121 -12.16 8.42 -6.61
CA TYR A 121 -11.88 9.83 -6.86
C TYR A 121 -10.81 10.39 -5.93
N PHE A 122 -10.84 10.04 -4.64
CA PHE A 122 -9.81 10.45 -3.68
C PHE A 122 -8.41 9.93 -4.04
N TYR A 123 -8.30 8.65 -4.45
CA TYR A 123 -7.02 8.03 -4.76
C TYR A 123 -6.49 8.35 -6.17
N LYS A 124 -7.31 8.79 -7.12
CA LYS A 124 -6.84 9.18 -8.46
C LYS A 124 -5.87 10.36 -8.38
N PRO A 125 -4.63 10.27 -8.91
CA PRO A 125 -3.72 11.41 -8.93
C PRO A 125 -4.28 12.64 -9.63
N SER A 126 -5.16 12.47 -10.64
CA SER A 126 -5.81 13.59 -11.34
C SER A 126 -6.72 14.45 -10.45
N SER A 127 -7.24 13.92 -9.33
CA SER A 127 -8.02 14.71 -8.37
C SER A 127 -7.15 15.58 -7.47
N LYS A 128 -5.84 15.30 -7.41
CA LYS A 128 -4.86 15.98 -6.56
C LYS A 128 -5.16 15.92 -5.05
N LEU A 129 -6.08 15.05 -4.63
CA LEU A 129 -6.48 14.91 -3.22
C LEU A 129 -5.42 14.12 -2.45
N TYR A 130 -5.27 12.82 -2.75
CA TYR A 130 -4.25 11.98 -2.11
C TYR A 130 -2.82 12.36 -2.53
N ALA A 131 -2.61 12.62 -3.83
CA ALA A 131 -1.28 12.83 -4.41
C ALA A 131 -0.53 14.06 -3.87
N ASN A 132 -1.26 15.07 -3.39
CA ASN A 132 -0.66 16.32 -2.88
C ASN A 132 -0.46 16.34 -1.36
N LEU A 133 -0.90 15.30 -0.63
CA LEU A 133 -0.65 15.23 0.80
C LEU A 133 0.83 15.02 1.07
N ASP A 134 1.37 15.74 2.05
CA ASP A 134 2.76 15.60 2.45
C ASP A 134 3.03 14.25 3.15
N LEU A 135 4.27 13.77 3.06
CA LEU A 135 4.70 12.51 3.68
C LEU A 135 4.61 12.50 5.21
N ASP A 136 4.78 13.66 5.84
CA ASP A 136 4.74 13.84 7.29
C ASP A 136 3.32 13.98 7.84
N TYR A 137 2.31 13.97 6.95
CA TYR A 137 0.91 13.99 7.35
C TYR A 137 0.60 12.87 8.34
N THR A 138 -0.05 13.21 9.45
CA THR A 138 -0.25 12.31 10.60
C THR A 138 -0.92 10.97 10.24
N LYS A 139 -1.83 10.96 9.26
CA LYS A 139 -2.52 9.75 8.78
C LYS A 139 -1.95 9.19 7.48
N ALA A 140 -0.82 9.70 6.97
CA ALA A 140 -0.19 9.26 5.71
C ALA A 140 -0.12 7.74 5.58
N LYS A 141 0.48 7.08 6.58
CA LYS A 141 0.63 5.62 6.61
C LYS A 141 -0.72 4.90 6.54
N GLN A 142 -1.72 5.38 7.27
CA GLN A 142 -3.06 4.80 7.30
C GLN A 142 -3.73 4.90 5.92
N LEU A 143 -3.69 6.08 5.31
CA LEU A 143 -4.25 6.32 3.98
C LEU A 143 -3.62 5.39 2.93
N THR A 144 -2.29 5.28 2.92
CA THR A 144 -1.61 4.40 1.97
C THR A 144 -1.97 2.93 2.17
N VAL A 145 -2.02 2.47 3.43
CA VAL A 145 -2.41 1.08 3.75
C VAL A 145 -3.84 0.79 3.32
N VAL A 146 -4.78 1.73 3.55
CA VAL A 146 -6.16 1.62 3.07
C VAL A 146 -6.21 1.64 1.55
N GLY A 147 -5.37 2.43 0.87
CA GLY A 147 -5.25 2.46 -0.59
C GLY A 147 -4.80 1.11 -1.17
N CYS A 148 -3.79 0.47 -0.57
CA CYS A 148 -3.39 -0.88 -0.96
C CYS A 148 -4.55 -1.88 -0.82
N GLN A 149 -5.26 -1.85 0.32
CA GLN A 149 -6.41 -2.71 0.57
C GLN A 149 -7.55 -2.44 -0.42
N PHE A 150 -7.77 -1.19 -0.79
CA PHE A 150 -8.77 -0.80 -1.78
C PHE A 150 -8.43 -1.37 -3.17
N THR A 151 -7.17 -1.29 -3.60
CA THR A 151 -6.76 -1.89 -4.89
C THR A 151 -6.91 -3.41 -4.91
N GLU A 152 -6.65 -4.07 -3.78
CA GLU A 152 -6.86 -5.51 -3.61
C GLU A 152 -8.35 -5.88 -3.63
N PHE A 153 -9.19 -5.14 -2.89
CA PHE A 153 -10.64 -5.29 -2.90
C PHE A 153 -11.25 -5.16 -4.31
N LEU A 154 -10.79 -4.18 -5.09
CA LEU A 154 -11.23 -4.01 -6.49
C LEU A 154 -10.79 -5.19 -7.37
N LEU A 155 -9.59 -5.72 -7.13
CA LEU A 155 -9.08 -6.88 -7.86
C LEU A 155 -9.87 -8.15 -7.52
N GLU A 156 -10.26 -8.33 -6.25
CA GLU A 156 -11.07 -9.46 -5.78
C GLU A 156 -12.54 -9.39 -6.25
N SER A 157 -13.00 -8.21 -6.65
CA SER A 157 -14.37 -7.98 -7.15
C SER A 157 -14.58 -8.35 -8.63
N GLU A 158 -13.61 -9.03 -9.27
CA GLU A 158 -13.67 -9.55 -10.64
C GLU A 158 -14.25 -8.52 -11.65
N GLU A 159 -15.27 -8.88 -12.43
CA GLU A 159 -15.86 -8.05 -13.49
C GLU A 159 -16.37 -6.70 -12.98
N ASP A 160 -17.02 -6.65 -11.82
CA ASP A 160 -17.60 -5.42 -11.25
C ASP A 160 -16.54 -4.45 -10.70
N GLY A 161 -15.35 -4.98 -10.35
CA GLY A 161 -14.21 -4.19 -9.88
C GLY A 161 -13.24 -3.77 -10.99
N GLN A 162 -13.20 -4.50 -12.10
CA GLN A 162 -12.24 -4.30 -13.20
C GLN A 162 -12.29 -2.88 -13.77
N GLY A 163 -13.49 -2.32 -14.00
CA GLY A 163 -13.63 -0.98 -14.58
C GLY A 163 -13.06 0.12 -13.67
N TYR A 164 -13.29 0.03 -12.35
CA TYR A 164 -12.75 0.99 -11.39
C TYR A 164 -11.24 0.85 -11.25
N LEU A 165 -10.73 -0.39 -11.22
CA LEU A 165 -9.31 -0.64 -11.08
C LEU A 165 -8.54 -0.19 -12.33
N GLU A 166 -9.06 -0.48 -13.52
CA GLU A 166 -8.47 -0.04 -14.78
C GLU A 166 -8.44 1.49 -14.89
N ASP A 167 -9.51 2.19 -14.51
CA ASP A 167 -9.54 3.65 -14.47
C ASP A 167 -8.47 4.21 -13.51
N LEU A 168 -8.35 3.65 -12.30
CA LEU A 168 -7.32 4.07 -11.34
C LEU A 168 -5.91 3.86 -11.88
N VAL A 169 -5.61 2.65 -12.39
CA VAL A 169 -4.27 2.30 -12.86
C VAL A 169 -3.89 3.15 -14.07
N LYS A 170 -4.81 3.37 -15.02
CA LYS A 170 -4.57 4.26 -16.17
C LYS A 170 -4.34 5.70 -15.73
N ASP A 171 -5.08 6.21 -14.75
CA ASP A 171 -4.88 7.56 -14.22
C ASP A 171 -3.48 7.73 -13.61
N ILE A 172 -3.02 6.74 -12.84
CA ILE A 172 -1.66 6.71 -12.27
C ILE A 172 -0.60 6.68 -13.39
N VAL A 173 -0.77 5.82 -14.40
CA VAL A 173 0.16 5.72 -15.54
C VAL A 173 0.22 7.04 -16.32
N ASN A 174 -0.93 7.67 -16.58
CA ASN A 174 -1.01 8.96 -17.27
C ASN A 174 -0.32 10.06 -16.47
N TRP A 175 -0.51 10.08 -15.15
CA TRP A 175 0.18 11.02 -14.27
C TRP A 175 1.70 10.79 -14.25
N LEU A 176 2.16 9.54 -14.18
CA LEU A 176 3.59 9.20 -14.24
C LEU A 176 4.22 9.67 -15.56
N ASN A 177 3.59 9.36 -16.70
CA ASN A 177 4.09 9.74 -18.03
C ASN A 177 4.09 11.27 -18.22
N SER A 178 3.07 11.96 -17.72
CA SER A 178 2.97 13.43 -17.83
C SER A 178 4.03 14.13 -16.98
N SER A 179 4.39 13.52 -15.85
CA SER A 179 5.38 14.04 -14.90
C SER A 179 6.81 13.60 -15.23
N SER A 180 7.01 12.63 -16.12
CA SER A 180 8.35 12.16 -16.50
C SER A 180 8.96 12.90 -17.69
N GLY A 181 8.34 14.01 -18.12
CA GLY A 181 8.70 14.72 -19.35
C GLY A 181 10.11 15.31 -19.35
N MET A 182 10.70 15.46 -20.54
CA MET A 182 12.05 15.98 -20.78
C MET A 182 12.26 17.47 -20.39
N LYS A 183 11.20 18.20 -20.07
CA LYS A 183 11.29 19.61 -19.66
C LYS A 183 11.51 19.68 -18.14
N PRO A 184 12.51 20.43 -17.63
CA PRO A 184 12.82 20.53 -16.20
C PRO A 184 11.61 20.89 -15.33
N GLU A 185 10.76 21.81 -15.79
CA GLU A 185 9.54 22.27 -15.09
C GLU A 185 8.48 21.19 -14.90
N ARG A 186 8.52 20.11 -15.69
CA ARG A 186 7.54 19.01 -15.62
C ARG A 186 8.11 17.75 -14.98
N SER A 187 9.32 17.80 -14.44
CA SER A 187 9.96 16.62 -13.84
C SER A 187 9.26 16.17 -12.55
N LEU A 188 9.16 14.86 -12.35
CA LEU A 188 8.56 14.24 -11.16
C LEU A 188 9.15 14.78 -9.85
N GLN A 189 10.46 15.07 -9.83
CA GLN A 189 11.15 15.64 -8.67
C GLN A 189 10.66 17.06 -8.35
N ASN A 190 10.35 17.87 -9.38
CA ASN A 190 9.82 19.23 -9.20
C ASN A 190 8.31 19.24 -8.91
N ASN A 191 7.59 18.18 -9.29
CA ASN A 191 6.16 18.02 -8.96
C ASN A 191 5.90 17.56 -7.52
N GLY A 192 6.92 17.54 -6.66
CA GLY A 192 6.78 17.17 -5.25
C GLY A 192 6.72 15.67 -4.98
N LEU A 193 7.00 14.79 -5.98
CA LEU A 193 6.94 13.33 -5.80
C LEU A 193 7.64 12.86 -4.52
N LEU A 194 8.84 13.38 -4.27
CA LEU A 194 9.68 12.94 -3.15
C LEU A 194 9.14 13.39 -1.78
N ASN A 195 8.30 14.42 -1.75
CA ASN A 195 7.81 15.04 -0.52
C ASN A 195 6.34 14.71 -0.24
N THR A 196 5.61 14.18 -1.23
CA THR A 196 4.19 13.85 -1.10
C THR A 196 3.91 12.35 -1.14
N LEU A 197 2.68 11.96 -0.79
CA LEU A 197 2.19 10.58 -0.84
C LEU A 197 2.07 10.02 -2.26
N SER A 198 2.26 10.85 -3.28
CA SER A 198 2.26 10.40 -4.68
C SER A 198 3.32 9.32 -4.97
N GLN A 199 4.44 9.30 -4.25
CA GLN A 199 5.43 8.20 -4.36
C GLN A 199 4.88 6.84 -3.94
N HIS A 200 3.81 6.80 -3.15
CA HIS A 200 3.21 5.56 -2.70
C HIS A 200 2.29 4.91 -3.75
N TYR A 201 2.06 5.53 -4.91
CA TYR A 201 1.42 4.84 -6.03
C TYR A 201 2.21 3.61 -6.50
N PHE A 202 3.53 3.59 -6.30
CA PHE A 202 4.36 2.42 -6.57
C PHE A 202 4.00 1.23 -5.66
N LEU A 203 3.53 1.47 -4.42
CA LEU A 203 3.02 0.41 -3.54
C LEU A 203 1.71 -0.20 -4.05
N PHE A 204 0.89 0.57 -4.77
CA PHE A 204 -0.34 0.06 -5.38
C PHE A 204 0.01 -0.91 -6.52
N PHE A 205 0.99 -0.56 -7.36
CA PHE A 205 1.53 -1.49 -8.36
C PHE A 205 2.16 -2.72 -7.72
N GLY A 206 2.93 -2.54 -6.62
CA GLY A 206 3.49 -3.64 -5.85
C GLY A 206 2.42 -4.62 -5.37
N THR A 207 1.38 -4.09 -4.75
CA THR A 207 0.23 -4.86 -4.26
C THR A 207 -0.44 -5.66 -5.38
N LEU A 208 -0.68 -5.04 -6.54
CA LEU A 208 -1.27 -5.72 -7.69
C LEU A 208 -0.34 -6.77 -8.30
N SER A 209 0.97 -6.50 -8.38
CA SER A 209 1.96 -7.40 -8.98
C SER A 209 2.11 -8.73 -8.24
N CYS A 210 1.72 -8.76 -6.97
CA CYS A 210 1.68 -9.94 -6.11
C CYS A 210 0.60 -10.97 -6.50
N TYR A 211 -0.28 -10.65 -7.46
CA TYR A 211 -1.42 -11.49 -7.87
C TYR A 211 -1.38 -11.78 -9.37
N PRO A 212 -1.67 -13.02 -9.83
CA PRO A 212 -1.70 -13.33 -11.27
C PRO A 212 -2.65 -12.46 -12.09
N HIS A 213 -3.87 -12.22 -11.58
CA HIS A 213 -4.83 -11.35 -12.25
C HIS A 213 -4.41 -9.87 -12.17
N GLY A 214 -3.75 -9.47 -11.08
CA GLY A 214 -3.19 -8.13 -10.94
C GLY A 214 -2.09 -7.85 -11.96
N VAL A 215 -1.17 -8.81 -12.20
CA VAL A 215 -0.16 -8.69 -13.26
C VAL A 215 -0.80 -8.49 -14.64
N LYS A 216 -1.87 -9.23 -14.97
CA LYS A 216 -2.60 -9.04 -16.23
C LYS A 216 -3.23 -7.64 -16.32
N MET A 217 -3.80 -7.13 -15.22
CA MET A 217 -4.34 -5.76 -15.17
C MET A 217 -3.24 -4.70 -15.37
N LEU A 218 -2.08 -4.86 -14.73
CA LEU A 218 -0.93 -3.97 -14.90
C LEU A 218 -0.41 -3.97 -16.34
N GLU A 219 -0.37 -5.14 -16.99
CA GLU A 219 0.00 -5.29 -18.39
C GLU A 219 -1.02 -4.62 -19.32
N LYS A 220 -2.33 -4.87 -19.12
CA LYS A 220 -3.42 -4.23 -19.86
C LYS A 220 -3.34 -2.70 -19.80
N CYS A 221 -2.90 -2.15 -18.68
CA CYS A 221 -2.78 -0.70 -18.47
C CYS A 221 -1.40 -0.13 -18.85
N ASN A 222 -0.53 -0.90 -19.51
CA ASN A 222 0.82 -0.49 -19.92
C ASN A 222 1.75 -0.05 -18.77
N VAL A 223 1.53 -0.55 -17.55
CA VAL A 223 2.36 -0.18 -16.39
C VAL A 223 3.81 -0.60 -16.60
N PHE A 224 4.05 -1.84 -17.05
CA PHE A 224 5.42 -2.32 -17.29
C PHE A 224 6.16 -1.52 -18.36
N GLN A 225 5.47 -1.12 -19.43
CA GLN A 225 6.06 -0.26 -20.46
C GLN A 225 6.38 1.14 -19.91
N CYS A 226 5.46 1.73 -19.12
CA CYS A 226 5.70 2.99 -18.44
C CYS A 226 6.95 2.91 -17.55
N LEU A 227 7.07 1.88 -16.71
CA LEU A 227 8.23 1.67 -15.84
C LEU A 227 9.53 1.46 -16.64
N LEU A 228 9.51 0.69 -17.74
CA LEU A 228 10.67 0.51 -18.63
C LEU A 228 11.14 1.82 -19.27
N ASN A 229 10.21 2.71 -19.63
CA ASN A 229 10.52 4.04 -20.16
C ASN A 229 11.17 4.90 -19.07
N LEU A 230 10.59 4.90 -17.85
CA LEU A 230 11.17 5.60 -16.70
C LEU A 230 12.59 5.12 -16.39
N CYS A 231 12.87 3.82 -16.55
CA CYS A 231 14.21 3.28 -16.33
C CYS A 231 15.26 3.77 -17.32
N SER A 232 14.84 4.32 -18.47
CA SER A 232 15.74 4.80 -19.51
C SER A 232 16.07 6.30 -19.33
N LEU A 233 15.44 6.98 -18.38
CA LEU A 233 15.66 8.39 -18.10
C LEU A 233 16.91 8.59 -17.22
N LYS A 234 17.78 9.50 -17.65
CA LYS A 234 18.95 9.91 -16.86
C LYS A 234 18.52 10.72 -15.63
N ASN A 235 19.26 10.59 -14.51
CA ASN A 235 19.10 11.37 -13.28
C ASN A 235 17.78 11.15 -12.51
N GLN A 236 17.17 9.96 -12.61
CA GLN A 236 15.93 9.60 -11.91
C GLN A 236 16.10 8.39 -10.97
N ASP A 237 17.22 8.31 -10.26
CA ASP A 237 17.58 7.19 -9.37
C ASP A 237 16.51 6.87 -8.32
N HIS A 238 15.79 7.88 -7.84
CA HIS A 238 14.70 7.71 -6.88
C HIS A 238 13.54 6.87 -7.46
N LEU A 239 13.18 7.08 -8.74
CA LEU A 239 12.14 6.30 -9.40
C LEU A 239 12.56 4.85 -9.60
N LEU A 240 13.84 4.63 -9.91
CA LEU A 240 14.41 3.29 -10.00
C LEU A 240 14.31 2.59 -8.66
N LYS A 241 14.72 3.26 -7.57
CA LYS A 241 14.62 2.72 -6.21
C LYS A 241 13.18 2.37 -5.83
N LEU A 242 12.23 3.27 -6.06
CA LEU A 242 10.79 3.03 -5.78
C LEU A 242 10.24 1.87 -6.59
N THR A 243 10.63 1.75 -7.87
CA THR A 243 10.21 0.64 -8.73
C THR A 243 10.76 -0.68 -8.20
N VAL A 244 12.06 -0.73 -7.92
CA VAL A 244 12.75 -1.93 -7.43
C VAL A 244 12.25 -2.37 -6.06
N SER A 245 11.95 -1.43 -5.17
CA SER A 245 11.50 -1.73 -3.81
C SER A 245 10.01 -2.07 -3.70
N SER A 246 9.24 -1.96 -4.79
CA SER A 246 7.77 -2.13 -4.73
C SER A 246 7.27 -3.35 -5.48
N LEU A 247 7.83 -3.68 -6.64
CA LEU A 247 7.34 -4.80 -7.45
C LEU A 247 7.63 -6.16 -6.81
N ASP A 248 6.72 -7.12 -7.03
CA ASP A 248 6.95 -8.52 -6.69
C ASP A 248 7.73 -9.25 -7.79
N TYR A 249 8.81 -9.92 -7.39
CA TYR A 249 9.69 -10.70 -8.27
C TYR A 249 9.56 -12.21 -8.06
N SER A 250 8.56 -12.66 -7.30
CA SER A 250 8.40 -14.07 -6.94
C SER A 250 8.18 -14.99 -8.15
N ARG A 251 7.66 -14.45 -9.27
CA ARG A 251 7.31 -15.18 -10.50
C ARG A 251 8.08 -14.63 -11.71
N ASP A 252 8.32 -15.50 -12.69
CA ASP A 252 8.88 -15.08 -13.97
C ASP A 252 7.90 -14.18 -14.74
N GLY A 253 8.42 -13.14 -15.39
CA GLY A 253 7.63 -12.17 -16.15
C GLY A 253 8.29 -10.79 -16.28
N LEU A 254 7.50 -9.81 -16.73
CA LEU A 254 7.97 -8.45 -17.03
C LEU A 254 8.59 -7.73 -15.82
N ALA A 255 8.16 -8.03 -14.60
CA ALA A 255 8.77 -7.48 -13.39
C ALA A 255 10.27 -7.86 -13.28
N ARG A 256 10.63 -9.12 -13.52
CA ARG A 256 12.04 -9.56 -13.53
C ARG A 256 12.82 -8.96 -14.69
N VAL A 257 12.19 -8.75 -15.85
CA VAL A 257 12.82 -8.07 -17.00
C VAL A 257 13.19 -6.63 -16.64
N ILE A 258 12.29 -5.89 -15.99
CA ILE A 258 12.57 -4.53 -15.49
C ILE A 258 13.74 -4.55 -14.50
N LEU A 259 13.70 -5.46 -13.52
CA LEU A 259 14.78 -5.60 -12.53
C LEU A 259 16.13 -5.86 -13.22
N SER A 260 16.20 -6.82 -14.14
CA SER A 260 17.41 -7.11 -14.91
C SER A 260 17.92 -5.89 -15.67
N LYS A 261 17.03 -5.15 -16.36
CA LYS A 261 17.41 -3.93 -17.08
C LYS A 261 18.00 -2.87 -16.15
N ILE A 262 17.42 -2.68 -14.97
CA ILE A 262 17.94 -1.71 -13.99
C ILE A 262 19.31 -2.15 -13.48
N LEU A 263 19.47 -3.43 -13.16
CA LEU A 263 20.75 -3.98 -12.66
C LEU A 263 21.87 -3.89 -13.70
N THR A 264 21.58 -4.08 -14.99
CA THR A 264 22.57 -4.01 -16.06
C THR A 264 22.83 -2.59 -16.58
N ALA A 265 21.85 -1.68 -16.47
CA ALA A 265 22.07 -0.28 -16.84
C ALA A 265 22.83 0.50 -15.74
N ALA A 266 22.67 0.13 -14.47
CA ALA A 266 23.37 0.78 -13.35
C ALA A 266 24.88 0.49 -13.32
N THR A 267 25.32 -0.63 -13.91
CA THR A 267 26.74 -0.99 -14.01
C THR A 267 27.53 -0.09 -14.96
N ASP A 268 26.87 0.60 -15.90
CA ASP A 268 27.55 1.51 -16.84
C ASP A 268 27.85 2.89 -16.22
N VAL A 269 27.19 3.26 -15.11
CA VAL A 269 27.31 4.59 -14.49
C VAL A 269 28.23 4.60 -13.26
N SER A 270 28.70 3.43 -12.79
CA SER A 270 29.56 3.37 -11.62
C SER A 270 30.62 2.27 -11.73
N GLY A 271 31.86 2.71 -12.00
CA GLY A 271 33.04 2.00 -11.55
C GLY A 271 33.14 2.02 -10.02
N HIS A 272 32.18 1.46 -9.29
CA HIS A 272 32.25 0.91 -7.93
C HIS A 272 30.83 0.54 -7.41
N PRO A 273 30.56 -0.74 -7.12
CA PRO A 273 29.24 -1.20 -6.65
C PRO A 273 29.18 -1.23 -5.12
N LYS A 274 28.78 -0.14 -4.44
CA LYS A 274 28.62 -0.15 -2.96
C LYS A 274 27.53 0.74 -2.33
N SER A 275 26.47 1.16 -3.03
CA SER A 275 25.44 2.02 -2.36
C SER A 275 23.99 1.52 -2.34
N MET A 276 23.61 0.44 -3.03
CA MET A 276 22.21 -0.03 -2.99
C MET A 276 21.83 -0.89 -1.76
N VAL A 277 22.75 -1.14 -0.82
CA VAL A 277 22.48 -2.02 0.36
C VAL A 277 22.33 -1.25 1.68
N LYS A 278 22.36 0.09 1.68
CA LYS A 278 22.02 0.86 2.89
C LYS A 278 20.56 1.29 2.86
N ALA A 279 19.71 0.39 3.38
CA ALA A 279 18.45 0.74 4.02
C ALA A 279 18.71 1.24 5.45
#